data_AF-A0A2J6X1J5-F1
#
_entry.id   AF-A0A2J6X1J5-F1
#
_cell.length_a   1.000
_cell.length_b   1.000
_cell.length_c   1.000
_cell.angle_alpha   90.00
_cell.angle_beta   90.00
_cell.angle_gamma   90.00
#
_symmetry.space_group_name_H-M   'P 1'
#
loop_
_entity.id
_entity.type
_entity.pdbx_description
1 polymer ?
#
loop_
_entity_poly.entity_id
_entity_poly.type
_entity_poly.pdbx_seq_one_letter_code
_entity_poly.pdbx_strand_id
1 'polypeptide(L)' 'MEKVKIENLQELDKFTKQFASMLKGDEVILLEGDLGAGKTTFTKFLLKHLGVEEDVTSPTFTVMNEYEGKDFNI' A
#
# COMPACT_ATOMS: atom_id res chain seq x y z
N MET A 1 -13.91 13.75 -6.23
CA MET A 1 -13.63 12.56 -5.40
C MET A 1 -13.87 11.36 -6.28
N GLU A 2 -12.82 10.65 -6.67
CA GLU A 2 -12.95 9.43 -7.48
C GLU A 2 -13.34 8.26 -6.58
N LYS A 3 -14.14 7.33 -7.11
CA LYS A 3 -14.56 6.13 -6.41
C LYS A 3 -14.21 4.93 -7.25
N VAL A 4 -13.57 3.95 -6.63
CA VAL A 4 -13.24 2.66 -7.24
C VAL A 4 -13.86 1.57 -6.38
N LYS A 5 -14.51 0.61 -7.02
CA LYS A 5 -15.00 -0.60 -6.35
C LYS A 5 -13.97 -1.70 -6.56
N ILE A 6 -13.60 -2.38 -5.49
CA ILE A 6 -12.65 -3.50 -5.49
C ILE A 6 -13.40 -4.68 -4.88
N GLU A 7 -13.58 -5.76 -5.63
CA GLU A 7 -14.35 -6.93 -5.17
C GLU A 7 -13.47 -8.12 -4.77
N ASN A 8 -12.20 -8.12 -5.16
CA ASN A 8 -11.26 -9.22 -4.92
C ASN A 8 -9.80 -8.73 -4.84
N LEU A 9 -8.90 -9.66 -4.46
CA LEU A 9 -7.48 -9.36 -4.26
C LEU A 9 -6.74 -9.08 -5.59
N GLN A 10 -7.19 -9.67 -6.70
CA GLN A 10 -6.60 -9.43 -8.01
C GLN A 10 -6.86 -8.00 -8.49
N GLU A 11 -8.08 -7.48 -8.28
CA GLU A 11 -8.43 -6.09 -8.53
C GLU A 11 -7.64 -5.13 -7.64
N LEU A 12 -7.47 -5.49 -6.36
CA LEU A 12 -6.66 -4.70 -5.43
C LEU A 12 -5.20 -4.62 -5.89
N ASP A 13 -4.59 -5.75 -6.27
CA ASP A 13 -3.22 -5.82 -6.80
C ASP A 13 -3.05 -4.96 -8.06
N LYS A 14 -4.03 -4.99 -8.96
CA LYS A 14 -4.02 -4.17 -10.18
C LYS A 14 -4.15 -2.68 -9.84
N PHE A 15 -5.05 -2.33 -8.92
CA PHE A 15 -5.27 -0.96 -8.50
C PHE A 15 -4.02 -0.37 -7.86
N THR A 16 -3.42 -1.07 -6.89
CA THR A 16 -2.22 -0.59 -6.20
C THR A 16 -1.03 -0.50 -7.15
N LYS A 17 -0.92 -1.34 -8.17
CA LYS A 17 0.11 -1.20 -9.21
C LYS A 17 -0.02 0.10 -9.99
N GLN A 18 -1.24 0.45 -10.39
CA GLN A 18 -1.50 1.72 -11.08
C GLN A 18 -1.26 2.90 -10.14
N PHE A 19 -1.76 2.82 -8.90
CA PHE A 19 -1.58 3.84 -7.89
C PHE A 19 -0.09 4.08 -7.57
N ALA A 20 0.71 3.02 -7.42
CA ALA A 20 2.16 3.09 -7.22
C ALA A 20 2.85 3.91 -8.31
N SER A 21 2.49 3.69 -9.58
CA SER A 21 3.07 4.41 -10.72
C SER A 21 2.75 5.91 -10.76
N MET A 22 1.79 6.37 -9.94
CA MET A 22 1.42 7.78 -9.85
C MET A 22 2.14 8.51 -8.71
N LEU A 23 2.72 7.77 -7.76
CA LEU A 23 3.46 8.33 -6.64
C LEU A 23 4.81 8.87 -7.11
N LYS A 24 5.25 9.97 -6.50
CA LYS A 24 6.46 10.71 -6.87
C LYS A 24 7.46 10.86 -5.72
N GLY A 25 7.09 10.43 -4.51
CA GLY A 25 7.85 10.64 -3.29
C GLY A 25 7.28 11.76 -2.44
N ASP A 26 7.62 11.74 -1.15
CA ASP A 26 7.18 12.70 -0.13
C ASP A 26 5.64 12.81 0.08
N GLU A 27 4.85 11.91 -0.50
CA GLU A 27 3.41 11.88 -0.26
C GLU A 27 3.04 11.23 1.07
N VAL A 28 2.00 11.77 1.72
CA VAL A 28 1.37 11.14 2.88
C VAL A 28 0.03 10.54 2.47
N ILE A 29 -0.08 9.22 2.57
CA ILE A 29 -1.30 8.47 2.25
C ILE A 29 -1.96 8.03 3.55
N LEU A 30 -3.17 8.53 3.82
CA LEU A 30 -3.98 8.10 4.96
C LEU A 30 -4.95 7.00 4.55
N LEU A 31 -4.93 5.87 5.27
CA LEU A 31 -5.88 4.77 5.09
C LEU A 31 -6.87 4.75 6.26
N GLU A 32 -8.13 5.02 5.96
CA GLU A 32 -9.22 5.01 6.94
C GLU A 32 -10.20 3.87 6.64
N GLY A 33 -10.72 3.25 7.71
CA GLY A 33 -11.72 2.20 7.63
C GLY A 33 -11.70 1.31 8.86
N ASP A 34 -12.72 0.47 9.01
CA ASP A 34 -12.89 -0.42 10.16
C ASP A 34 -11.81 -1.52 10.25
N LEU A 35 -11.80 -2.22 11.38
CA LEU A 35 -11.00 -3.44 11.53
C LEU A 35 -11.43 -4.46 10.48
N GLY A 36 -10.46 -5.03 9.76
CA GLY A 36 -10.75 -5.96 8.67
C GLY A 36 -11.12 -5.31 7.33
N ALA A 37 -11.17 -3.97 7.23
CA ALA A 37 -11.47 -3.27 5.97
C ALA A 37 -10.38 -3.42 4.87
N GLY A 38 -9.27 -4.12 5.16
CA GLY A 38 -8.22 -4.38 4.18
C GLY A 38 -7.08 -3.35 4.13
N LYS A 39 -6.98 -2.42 5.09
CA LYS A 39 -5.91 -1.40 5.15
C LYS A 39 -4.49 -1.99 5.05
N THR A 40 -4.17 -2.98 5.87
CA THR A 40 -2.85 -3.65 5.83
C THR A 40 -2.64 -4.41 4.53
N THR A 41 -3.70 -5.00 3.96
CA THR A 41 -3.65 -5.68 2.66
C THR A 41 -3.36 -4.70 1.53
N PHE A 42 -3.96 -3.51 1.56
CA PHE A 42 -3.65 -2.43 0.65
C PHE A 42 -2.16 -2.03 0.73
N THR A 43 -1.65 -1.77 1.94
CA THR A 43 -0.25 -1.42 2.15
C THR A 43 0.69 -2.49 1.61
N LYS A 44 0.41 -3.78 1.86
CA LYS A 44 1.18 -4.91 1.33
C LYS A 44 1.29 -4.89 -0.19
N PHE A 45 0.15 -4.77 -0.88
CA PHE A 45 0.16 -4.74 -2.34
C PHE A 45 0.84 -3.49 -2.89
N LEU A 46 0.65 -2.33 -2.25
CA LEU A 46 1.31 -1.09 -2.67
C LEU A 46 2.84 -1.22 -2.53
N LEU A 47 3.33 -1.60 -1.36
CA LEU A 47 4.77 -1.73 -1.10
C LEU A 47 5.44 -2.77 -2.00
N LYS A 48 4.76 -3.87 -2.31
CA LYS A 48 5.22 -4.85 -3.32
C LYS A 48 5.48 -4.19 -4.67
N HIS A 49 4.60 -3.30 -5.14
CA HIS A 49 4.79 -2.59 -6.43
C HIS A 49 5.78 -1.42 -6.34
N LEU A 50 6.20 -1.04 -5.13
CA LEU A 50 7.29 -0.10 -4.88
C LEU A 50 8.65 -0.82 -4.70
N GLY A 51 8.70 -2.14 -4.88
CA GLY A 51 9.93 -2.93 -4.83
C GLY A 51 10.37 -3.34 -3.42
N VAL A 52 9.44 -3.35 -2.45
CA VAL A 52 9.70 -3.90 -1.11
C VAL A 52 9.61 -5.43 -1.17
N GLU A 53 10.69 -6.12 -0.81
CA GLU A 53 10.80 -7.59 -0.85
C GLU A 53 10.53 -8.28 0.50
N GLU A 54 10.55 -7.51 1.59
CA GLU A 54 10.34 -8.03 2.95
C GLU A 54 8.86 -8.17 3.33
N ASP A 55 8.60 -8.98 4.36
CA ASP A 55 7.25 -9.22 4.86
C ASP A 55 6.67 -7.97 5.55
N VAL A 56 5.71 -7.34 4.89
CA VAL A 56 5.00 -6.18 5.43
C VAL A 56 4.01 -6.63 6.51
N THR A 57 4.08 -6.03 7.70
CA THR A 57 3.22 -6.36 8.84
C THR A 57 2.59 -5.11 9.44
N SER A 58 1.52 -5.29 10.23
CA SER A 58 0.90 -4.17 10.95
C SER A 58 1.80 -3.75 12.12
N PRO A 59 2.14 -2.46 12.28
CA PRO A 59 2.96 -1.98 13.38
C PRO A 59 2.14 -1.87 14.70
N THR A 60 1.48 -2.94 15.10
CA THR A 60 0.56 -2.95 16.26
C THR A 60 1.30 -2.62 17.57
N PHE A 61 2.58 -2.98 17.67
CA PHE A 61 3.43 -2.69 18.84
C PHE A 61 4.60 -1.76 18.52
N THR A 62 5.06 -1.72 17.26
CA THR A 62 6.21 -0.91 16.82
C THR A 62 5.83 0.54 16.54
N VAL A 63 4.53 0.87 16.45
CA VAL A 63 3.97 2.18 16.08
C VAL A 63 4.28 2.59 14.63
N MET A 64 5.47 2.27 14.12
CA MET A 64 5.92 2.52 12.76
C MET A 64 6.80 1.37 12.27
N ASN A 65 6.67 1.03 10.99
CA ASN A 65 7.60 0.18 10.26
C ASN A 65 8.16 0.99 9.09
N GLU A 66 9.46 0.86 8.84
CA GLU A 66 10.14 1.44 7.68
C GLU A 66 10.46 0.31 6.70
N TYR A 67 10.28 0.59 5.41
CA TYR A 67 10.46 -0.38 4.33
C TYR A 67 11.25 0.29 3.20
N GLU A 68 12.30 -0.37 2.72
CA GLU A 68 13.09 0.12 1.59
C GLU A 68 12.57 -0.48 0.27
N GLY A 69 12.06 0.38 -0.62
CA GLY A 69 11.62 0.01 -1.96
C GLY A 69 12.71 0.23 -3.00
N LYS A 70 13.05 -0.81 -3.78
CA LYS A 70 14.09 -0.71 -4.84
C LYS A 70 13.64 0.03 -6.10
N ASP A 71 12.33 0.06 -6.33
CA ASP A 71 11.72 0.59 -7.55
C ASP A 71 11.13 1.99 -7.35
N PHE A 72 11.34 2.58 -6.16
CA PHE A 72 10.88 3.91 -5.80
C PHE A 72 12.08 4.86 -5.71
N ASN A 73 12.51 5.37 -6.87
CA ASN A 73 13.51 6.44 -6.92
C ASN A 73 12.85 7.77 -6.56
N ILE A 74 13.14 8.27 -5.36
CA ILE A 74 12.89 9.66 -4.95
C ILE A 74 14.12 10.49 -5.31
#